data_AF-G9KXN4-F1
#
_entry.id   AF-G9KXN4-F1
#
_cell.length_a   1.000
_cell.length_b   1.000
_cell.length_c   1.000
_cell.angle_alpha   90.00
_cell.angle_beta   90.00
_cell.angle_gamma   90.00
#
_symmetry.space_group_name_H-M   'P 1'
#
loop_
_entity.id
_entity.type
_entity.pdbx_description
1 polymer ?
#
loop_
_entity_poly.entity_id
_entity_poly.type
_entity_poly.pdbx_seq_one_letter_code
_entity_poly.pdbx_strand_id
1 'polypeptide(L)'
;YHRGAGFDGDQCLGVQLLELGKKKKQILHGDPLPLTRKSYLVWVGFSAEGTPCYVDSEGVVRMLNRGLGNTWTPICNTREHCKGKSDHYWVVGIHENPQQLRCIPCKGSRFPPTL
;
A
#
# COMPACT_ATOMS: atom_id res chain seq x y z
N TYR A 1 11.40 -0.76 4.07
CA TYR A 1 12.52 -0.15 4.83
C TYR A 1 13.10 1.00 4.01
N HIS A 2 13.81 1.95 4.62
CA HIS A 2 14.53 2.98 3.87
C HIS A 2 15.76 2.36 3.21
N ARG A 3 15.80 2.33 1.87
CA ARG A 3 16.95 1.80 1.11
C ARG A 3 17.95 2.89 0.71
N GLY A 4 17.61 4.14 0.99
CA GLY A 4 18.44 5.32 0.76
C GLY A 4 17.71 6.60 1.15
N ALA A 5 18.32 7.74 0.84
CA ALA A 5 17.68 9.05 0.94
C ALA A 5 16.94 9.40 -0.35
N GLY A 6 15.71 9.87 -0.24
CA GLY A 6 14.99 10.47 -1.37
C GLY A 6 15.26 11.97 -1.48
N PHE A 7 14.83 12.58 -2.58
CA PHE A 7 14.99 14.01 -2.88
C PHE A 7 13.63 14.63 -3.24
N ASP A 8 13.49 15.94 -3.11
CA ASP A 8 12.30 16.70 -3.54
C ASP A 8 10.95 16.20 -2.98
N GLY A 9 10.98 15.63 -1.77
CA GLY A 9 9.80 15.07 -1.09
C GLY A 9 9.51 13.61 -1.43
N ASP A 10 10.29 12.97 -2.30
CA ASP A 10 10.19 11.54 -2.55
C ASP A 10 10.82 10.72 -1.42
N GLN A 11 10.28 9.53 -1.17
CA GLN A 11 10.93 8.53 -0.33
C GLN A 11 11.71 7.52 -1.19
N CYS A 12 12.79 6.97 -0.62
CA CYS A 12 13.53 5.87 -1.21
C CYS A 12 13.32 4.60 -0.38
N LEU A 13 12.20 3.91 -0.63
CA LEU A 13 11.82 2.70 0.09
C LEU A 13 12.18 1.43 -0.68
N GLY A 14 12.53 0.39 0.06
CA GLY A 14 12.69 -0.99 -0.44
C GLY A 14 11.77 -1.97 0.29
N VAL A 15 11.51 -3.10 -0.35
CA VAL A 15 10.71 -4.21 0.19
C VAL A 15 11.52 -5.50 0.23
N GLN A 16 11.49 -6.17 1.38
CA GLN A 16 11.94 -7.55 1.54
C GLN A 16 10.72 -8.39 1.89
N LEU A 17 10.47 -9.43 1.11
CA LEU A 17 9.36 -10.36 1.32
C LEU A 17 9.93 -11.75 1.56
N LEU A 18 9.59 -12.36 2.69
CA LEU A 18 10.11 -13.65 3.09
C LEU A 18 8.96 -14.64 3.34
N GLU A 19 9.15 -15.89 2.89
CA GLU A 19 8.33 -17.03 3.28
C GLU A 19 9.10 -17.84 4.32
N LEU A 20 8.53 -17.98 5.52
CA LEU A 20 9.19 -18.59 6.69
C LEU A 20 8.71 -20.02 6.97
N GLY A 21 8.19 -20.72 5.97
CA GLY A 21 7.82 -22.14 6.08
C GLY A 21 9.03 -23.07 6.26
N LYS A 22 8.80 -24.39 6.19
CA LYS A 22 9.86 -25.42 6.32
C LYS A 22 11.07 -25.14 5.42
N LYS A 23 10.81 -24.70 4.19
CA LYS A 23 11.83 -24.18 3.27
C LYS A 23 11.73 -22.66 3.25
N LYS A 24 12.67 -21.99 3.92
CA LYS A 24 12.77 -20.53 3.93
C LYS A 24 13.07 -20.02 2.52
N LYS A 25 12.39 -18.95 2.11
CA LYS A 25 12.64 -18.26 0.85
C LYS A 25 12.59 -16.76 1.06
N GLN A 26 13.48 -16.06 0.37
CA GLN A 26 13.35 -14.63 0.15
C GLN A 26 12.77 -14.44 -1.26
N ILE A 27 11.59 -13.85 -1.34
CA ILE A 27 10.85 -13.65 -2.58
C ILE A 27 11.26 -12.34 -3.23
N LEU A 28 11.40 -11.28 -2.42
CA LEU A 28 11.90 -9.96 -2.85
C LEU A 28 13.18 -9.65 -2.09
N HIS A 29 14.23 -9.27 -2.83
CA HIS A 29 15.60 -9.14 -2.34
C HIS A 29 15.99 -7.69 -2.06
N GLY A 30 15.04 -6.90 -1.55
CA GLY A 30 15.26 -5.48 -1.32
C GLY A 30 14.89 -4.60 -2.50
N ASP A 31 13.99 -5.10 -3.35
CA ASP A 31 13.45 -4.42 -4.52
C ASP A 31 12.91 -3.03 -4.16
N PRO A 32 13.02 -2.03 -5.06
CA PRO A 32 12.42 -0.71 -4.86
C PRO A 32 10.90 -0.83 -4.66
N LEU A 33 10.36 -0.16 -3.64
CA LEU A 33 8.91 -0.08 -3.43
C LEU A 33 8.36 1.14 -4.18
N PRO A 34 7.56 0.97 -5.26
CA PRO A 34 7.10 2.09 -6.04
C PRO A 34 6.08 2.94 -5.26
N LEU A 35 6.27 4.25 -5.27
CA LEU A 35 5.36 5.21 -4.65
C LEU A 35 4.94 6.26 -5.67
N THR A 36 3.79 6.87 -5.46
CA THR A 36 3.43 8.10 -6.16
C THR A 36 4.46 9.18 -5.83
N ARG A 37 4.80 10.04 -6.80
CA ARG A 37 5.77 11.13 -6.58
C ARG A 37 5.31 12.05 -5.43
N LYS A 38 6.25 12.47 -4.58
CA LYS A 38 6.05 13.29 -3.38
C LYS A 38 5.10 12.68 -2.36
N SER A 39 4.97 11.35 -2.35
CA SER A 39 4.13 10.61 -1.42
C SER A 39 4.96 9.78 -0.44
N TYR A 40 4.30 9.33 0.63
CA TYR A 40 4.88 8.45 1.64
C TYR A 40 3.97 7.24 1.87
N LEU A 41 4.54 6.14 2.39
CA LEU A 41 3.80 4.93 2.72
C LEU A 41 2.83 5.19 3.90
N VAL A 42 1.54 4.85 3.75
CA VAL A 42 0.53 5.07 4.81
C VAL A 42 -0.06 3.78 5.38
N TRP A 43 -0.06 2.70 4.61
CA TRP A 43 -0.54 1.40 5.06
C TRP A 43 0.19 0.30 4.30
N VAL A 44 0.48 -0.81 4.97
CA VAL A 44 1.02 -2.03 4.37
C VAL A 44 0.39 -3.23 5.06
N GLY A 45 0.12 -4.28 4.29
CA GLY A 45 -0.47 -5.49 4.81
C GLY A 45 -0.63 -6.55 3.75
N PHE A 46 -1.51 -7.49 4.02
CA PHE A 46 -1.91 -8.53 3.08
C PHE A 46 -3.43 -8.44 2.89
N SER A 47 -3.90 -8.86 1.73
CA SER A 47 -5.31 -9.24 1.58
C SER A 47 -5.65 -10.42 2.50
N ALA A 48 -6.94 -10.65 2.73
CA ALA A 48 -7.42 -11.83 3.44
C ALA A 48 -6.93 -13.15 2.79
N GLU A 49 -6.69 -13.12 1.48
CA GLU A 49 -6.23 -14.24 0.66
C GLU A 49 -4.70 -14.37 0.63
N GLY A 50 -3.95 -13.46 1.26
CA GLY A 50 -2.50 -13.58 1.44
C GLY A 50 -1.64 -12.91 0.36
N THR A 51 -2.20 -11.94 -0.37
CA THR A 51 -1.44 -11.15 -1.35
C THR A 51 -0.93 -9.85 -0.71
N PRO A 52 0.38 -9.57 -0.75
CA PRO A 52 0.93 -8.31 -0.24
C PRO A 52 0.30 -7.09 -0.92
N CYS A 53 -0.05 -6.10 -0.11
CA CYS A 53 -0.66 -4.85 -0.56
C CYS A 53 -0.10 -3.67 0.25
N TYR A 54 -0.13 -2.48 -0.34
CA TYR A 54 0.15 -1.23 0.37
C TYR A 54 -0.58 -0.05 -0.23
N VAL A 55 -0.59 1.04 0.52
CA VAL A 55 -1.24 2.31 0.17
C VAL A 55 -0.26 3.44 0.43
N ASP A 56 -0.22 4.40 -0.49
CA ASP A 56 0.55 5.64 -0.32
C ASP A 56 -0.34 6.84 0.09
N SER A 57 0.30 7.95 0.46
CA SER A 57 -0.38 9.14 0.97
C SER A 57 -1.24 9.86 -0.07
N GLU A 58 -1.09 9.52 -1.35
CA GLU A 58 -1.93 10.01 -2.44
C GLU A 58 -3.12 9.09 -2.70
N GLY A 59 -3.35 8.07 -1.87
CA GLY A 59 -4.52 7.20 -1.92
C GLY A 59 -4.43 6.08 -2.96
N VAL A 60 -3.25 5.85 -3.53
CA VAL A 60 -3.05 4.77 -4.52
C VAL A 60 -2.80 3.46 -3.79
N VAL A 61 -3.68 2.49 -4.02
CA VAL A 61 -3.59 1.12 -3.48
C VAL A 61 -2.89 0.24 -4.51
N ARG A 62 -1.81 -0.43 -4.11
CA ARG A 62 -1.03 -1.35 -4.96
C ARG A 62 -1.02 -2.75 -4.36
N MET A 63 -1.13 -3.75 -5.23
CA MET A 63 -1.12 -5.17 -4.90
C MET A 63 0.01 -5.87 -5.64
N LEU A 64 0.62 -6.87 -5.00
CA LEU A 64 1.66 -7.69 -5.62
C LEU A 64 1.05 -8.59 -6.69
N ASN A 65 1.50 -8.41 -7.94
CA ASN A 65 1.06 -9.22 -9.07
C ASN A 65 2.00 -10.42 -9.27
N ARG A 66 1.64 -11.55 -8.67
CA ARG A 66 2.40 -12.81 -8.81
C ARG A 66 2.40 -13.35 -10.23
N GLY A 67 1.34 -13.09 -11.00
CA GLY A 67 1.22 -13.49 -12.41
C GLY A 67 2.08 -12.65 -13.35
N LEU A 68 2.53 -11.47 -12.91
CA LEU A 68 3.38 -10.56 -13.66
C LEU A 68 4.71 -10.34 -12.92
N GLY A 69 5.45 -11.43 -12.69
CA GLY A 69 6.84 -11.37 -12.20
C GLY A 69 7.02 -10.70 -10.83
N ASN A 70 6.03 -10.78 -9.95
CA ASN A 70 6.02 -10.10 -8.64
C ASN A 70 6.17 -8.57 -8.74
N THR A 71 5.65 -7.97 -9.82
CA THR A 71 5.56 -6.51 -9.95
C THR A 71 4.40 -5.95 -9.10
N TRP A 72 4.35 -4.64 -8.92
CA TRP A 72 3.28 -3.97 -8.18
C TRP A 72 2.26 -3.35 -9.13
N THR A 73 1.00 -3.79 -9.05
CA THR A 73 -0.10 -3.29 -9.88
C THR A 73 -1.01 -2.38 -9.05
N PRO A 74 -1.32 -1.15 -9.50
CA PRO A 74 -2.33 -0.32 -8.86
C PRO A 74 -3.72 -0.93 -9.07
N ILE A 75 -4.49 -1.07 -8.00
CA ILE A 75 -5.83 -1.70 -8.02
C ILE A 75 -6.96 -0.76 -7.58
N CYS A 76 -6.63 0.37 -6.95
CA CYS A 76 -7.61 1.38 -6.53
C CYS A 76 -6.94 2.75 -6.35
N ASN A 77 -7.70 3.81 -6.56
CA ASN A 77 -7.36 5.18 -6.18
C ASN A 77 -8.47 5.75 -5.28
N THR A 78 -8.21 5.86 -3.98
CA THR A 78 -9.23 6.34 -3.04
C THR A 78 -9.60 7.81 -3.25
N ARG A 79 -8.77 8.59 -3.96
CA ARG A 79 -9.04 10.00 -4.25
C ARG A 79 -10.23 10.20 -5.18
N GLU A 80 -10.53 9.23 -6.03
CA GLU A 80 -11.71 9.26 -6.92
C GLU A 80 -13.03 9.22 -6.13
N HIS A 81 -12.97 8.79 -4.86
CA HIS A 81 -14.12 8.70 -3.96
C HIS A 81 -14.15 9.87 -2.94
N CYS A 82 -13.15 10.74 -2.94
CA CYS A 82 -13.09 11.93 -2.10
C CYS A 82 -13.83 13.10 -2.76
N LYS A 83 -14.53 13.93 -1.98
CA LYS A 83 -15.23 15.12 -2.51
C LYS A 83 -14.36 16.38 -2.42
N GLY A 84 -13.39 16.41 -1.52
CA GLY A 84 -12.50 17.54 -1.31
C GLY A 84 -11.05 17.13 -1.06
N LYS A 85 -10.15 18.12 -1.09
CA LYS A 85 -8.72 17.89 -0.82
C LYS A 85 -8.46 17.34 0.58
N SER A 86 -9.26 17.78 1.57
CA SER A 86 -9.20 17.37 2.96
C SER A 86 -9.87 16.02 3.28
N ASP A 87 -10.57 15.43 2.31
CA ASP A 87 -11.18 14.12 2.49
C ASP A 87 -10.13 13.03 2.23
N HIS A 88 -10.13 11.97 3.03
CA HIS A 88 -9.22 10.83 2.91
C HIS A 88 -9.95 9.52 3.23
N TYR A 89 -9.33 8.40 2.90
CA TYR A 89 -9.76 7.08 3.33
C TYR A 89 -8.65 6.40 4.13
N TRP A 90 -8.98 5.95 5.34
CA TRP A 90 -8.06 5.22 6.21
C TRP A 90 -8.30 3.72 6.05
N VAL A 91 -7.37 3.03 5.37
CA VAL A 91 -7.53 1.63 4.99
C VAL A 91 -7.40 0.70 6.20
N VAL A 92 -8.32 -0.26 6.30
CA VAL A 92 -8.41 -1.25 7.39
C VAL A 92 -8.11 -2.66 6.88
N GLY A 93 -8.59 -3.01 5.68
CA GLY A 93 -8.38 -4.34 5.12
C GLY A 93 -8.73 -4.44 3.64
N ILE A 94 -8.21 -5.48 2.99
CA ILE A 94 -8.40 -5.77 1.57
C ILE A 94 -8.87 -7.23 1.45
N HIS A 95 -9.88 -7.46 0.62
CA HIS A 95 -10.30 -8.81 0.24
C HIS A 95 -10.37 -8.93 -1.28
N GLU A 96 -9.96 -10.07 -1.80
CA GLU A 96 -9.99 -10.43 -3.21
C GLU A 96 -11.28 -11.17 -3.58
N ASN A 97 -11.90 -11.91 -2.64
CA ASN A 97 -13.12 -12.68 -2.89
C ASN A 97 -14.11 -12.67 -1.70
N PRO A 98 -15.20 -11.86 -1.74
CA PRO A 98 -15.52 -10.90 -2.78
C PRO A 98 -14.55 -9.70 -2.77
N GLN A 99 -14.39 -9.04 -3.92
CA GLN A 99 -13.51 -7.87 -4.04
C GLN A 99 -14.05 -6.69 -3.23
N GLN A 100 -13.29 -6.26 -2.22
CA GLN A 100 -13.66 -5.12 -1.37
C GLN A 100 -12.42 -4.47 -0.72
N LEU A 101 -12.38 -3.14 -0.75
CA LEU A 101 -11.46 -2.31 0.02
C LEU A 101 -12.18 -1.77 1.25
N ARG A 102 -11.90 -2.31 2.43
CA ARG A 102 -12.49 -1.87 3.69
C ARG A 102 -11.69 -0.70 4.25
N CYS A 103 -12.33 0.46 4.37
CA CYS A 103 -11.69 1.70 4.79
C CYS A 103 -12.68 2.62 5.53
N ILE A 104 -12.15 3.52 6.35
CA ILE A 104 -12.93 4.53 7.09
C ILE A 104 -12.81 5.87 6.37
N PRO A 105 -13.93 6.49 5.93
CA PRO A 105 -13.90 7.82 5.34
C PRO A 105 -13.55 8.86 6.42
N CYS A 106 -12.56 9.69 6.14
CA CYS A 106 -12.07 10.73 7.04
C CYS A 106 -12.26 12.10 6.38
N LYS A 107 -12.79 13.08 7.11
CA LYS A 107 -12.97 14.45 6.62
C LYS A 107 -12.15 15.41 7.48
N GLY A 108 -11.24 16.16 6.86
CA GLY A 108 -10.37 17.11 7.56
C GLY A 108 -9.07 16.52 8.11
N SER A 109 -8.96 15.18 8.17
CA SER A 109 -7.78 14.46 8.66
C SER A 109 -7.53 13.19 7.85
N ARG A 110 -6.36 12.57 8.04
CA ARG A 110 -5.97 11.31 7.38
C ARG A 110 -6.29 10.05 8.20
N PHE A 111 -6.79 10.21 9.42
CA PHE A 111 -7.18 9.13 10.33
C PHE A 111 -8.45 9.54 11.08
N PRO A 112 -9.32 8.57 11.43
CA PRO A 112 -10.55 8.86 12.15
C PRO A 112 -10.28 9.19 13.63
N PRO A 113 -11.12 10.01 14.28
CA PRO A 113 -11.09 10.15 15.73
C PRO A 113 -11.48 8.81 16.38
N THR A 114 -11.00 8.57 17.59
CA THR A 114 -11.32 7.35 18.34
C THR A 114 -12.72 7.38 18.94
N LEU A 115 -13.24 8.57 19.29
CA LEU A 115 -14.51 8.79 19.99
C LEU A 115 -15.29 9.94 19.32
#